data_AF-A0A7I4DZW3-F1
#
_entry.id   AF-A0A7I4DZW3-F1
#
_cell.length_a   1.000
_cell.length_b   1.000
_cell.length_c   1.000
_cell.angle_alpha   90.00
_cell.angle_beta   90.00
_cell.angle_gamma   90.00
#
_symmetry.space_group_name_H-M   'P 1'
#
loop_
_entity.id
_entity.type
_entity.pdbx_description
1 polymer ?
#
loop_
_entity_poly.entity_id
_entity_poly.type
_entity_poly.pdbx_seq_one_letter_code
_entity_poly.pdbx_strand_id
1 'polypeptide(L)'
;MAGIPLDQFLEELRERYFGPPLELQSHEHYPEIWAIDAIDPLVGPDGGESVADVAIRVSEAIMQMESEVQGCGVLVVSHGDTLQILQTVTYAALATMSSAGDGTLASLFADAITRPVLSRHREYSLLTGELRRLAEPVKDI
;
A
#
# COMPACT_ATOMS: atom_id res chain seq x y z
N MET A 1 -1.28 -26.21 19.65
CA MET A 1 -0.73 -24.87 19.33
C MET A 1 -0.01 -25.02 18.01
N ALA A 2 -0.64 -24.62 16.90
CA ALA A 2 0.01 -24.62 15.59
C ALA A 2 1.09 -23.53 15.58
N GLY A 3 2.22 -23.82 14.95
CA GLY A 3 3.43 -23.01 15.00
C GLY A 3 3.27 -21.58 14.46
N ILE A 4 4.05 -20.68 15.04
CA ILE A 4 4.35 -19.31 14.58
C ILE A 4 4.89 -19.39 13.11
N PRO A 5 4.53 -18.44 12.23
CA PRO A 5 3.91 -18.72 10.92
C PRO A 5 4.86 -19.07 9.75
N LEU A 6 4.22 -19.56 8.69
CA LEU A 6 4.76 -19.86 7.35
C LEU A 6 5.36 -18.61 6.69
N ASP A 7 6.54 -18.77 6.10
CA ASP A 7 7.16 -17.83 5.17
C ASP A 7 6.33 -17.77 3.87
N GLN A 8 5.24 -17.00 3.87
CA GLN A 8 4.38 -16.84 2.69
C GLN A 8 4.91 -15.71 1.80
N PHE A 9 5.07 -16.01 0.51
CA PHE A 9 5.39 -15.03 -0.52
C PHE A 9 4.10 -14.61 -1.22
N LEU A 10 3.79 -13.32 -1.18
CA LEU A 10 2.72 -12.69 -1.95
C LEU A 10 3.36 -11.80 -3.01
N GLU A 11 3.10 -12.10 -4.29
CA GLU A 11 3.64 -11.32 -5.41
C GLU A 11 3.16 -9.87 -5.36
N GLU A 12 1.97 -9.67 -4.80
CA GLU A 12 1.29 -8.41 -4.53
C GLU A 12 2.08 -7.48 -3.61
N LEU A 13 3.13 -7.97 -2.93
CA LEU A 13 4.02 -7.19 -2.08
C LEU A 13 5.35 -6.80 -2.76
N ARG A 14 5.55 -7.12 -4.04
CA ARG A 14 6.75 -6.71 -4.79
C ARG A 14 6.83 -5.20 -4.96
N GLU A 15 8.02 -4.68 -5.29
CA GLU A 15 8.17 -3.25 -5.61
C GLU A 15 7.32 -2.83 -6.82
N ARG A 16 6.94 -1.56 -6.85
CA ARG A 16 6.29 -0.94 -8.01
C ARG A 16 7.17 -1.10 -9.25
N TYR A 17 6.57 -1.64 -10.31
CA TYR A 17 7.20 -1.80 -11.61
C TYR A 17 7.10 -0.49 -12.40
N PHE A 18 8.23 0.08 -12.81
CA PHE A 18 8.28 1.39 -13.47
C PHE A 18 8.21 1.30 -15.00
N GLY A 19 8.01 0.11 -15.55
CA GLY A 19 7.90 -0.10 -16.99
C GLY A 19 9.26 -0.21 -17.68
N PRO A 20 9.30 -0.71 -18.93
CA PRO A 20 10.55 -0.99 -19.63
C PRO A 20 11.56 0.17 -19.73
N PRO A 21 11.15 1.45 -19.89
CA PRO A 21 12.10 2.55 -20.00
C PRO A 21 12.83 2.90 -18.69
N LEU A 22 12.22 2.61 -17.55
CA LEU A 22 12.67 3.10 -16.23
C LEU A 22 13.05 1.96 -15.27
N GLU A 23 12.59 0.74 -15.52
CA GLU A 23 12.94 -0.42 -14.71
C GLU A 23 14.46 -0.72 -14.79
N LEU A 24 15.05 -1.09 -13.65
CA LEU A 24 16.50 -1.31 -13.47
C LEU A 24 17.39 -0.10 -13.81
N GLN A 25 16.82 1.10 -13.98
CA GLN A 25 17.58 2.32 -14.15
C GLN A 25 18.02 2.90 -12.79
N SER A 26 18.86 3.93 -12.84
CA SER A 26 19.30 4.67 -11.66
C SER A 26 18.12 5.28 -10.90
N HIS A 27 18.21 5.35 -9.57
CA HIS A 27 17.26 6.08 -8.73
C HIS A 27 17.18 7.59 -9.08
N GLU A 28 18.13 8.11 -9.86
CA GLU A 28 18.12 9.48 -10.38
C GLU A 28 16.91 9.76 -11.28
N HIS A 29 16.26 8.72 -11.81
CA HIS A 29 15.04 8.84 -12.61
C HIS A 29 13.75 8.89 -11.77
N TYR A 30 13.82 8.67 -10.46
CA TYR A 30 12.64 8.76 -9.60
C TYR A 30 11.87 10.08 -9.68
N PRO A 31 12.52 11.26 -9.80
CA PRO A 31 11.81 12.52 -10.01
C PRO A 31 10.88 12.52 -11.23
N GLU A 32 11.20 11.76 -12.29
CA GLU A 32 10.36 11.64 -13.48
C GLU A 32 9.07 10.87 -13.16
N ILE A 33 9.19 9.78 -12.42
CA ILE A 33 8.04 8.97 -11.96
C ILE A 33 7.16 9.80 -11.02
N TRP A 34 7.78 10.48 -10.05
CA TRP A 34 7.03 11.32 -9.10
C TRP A 34 6.32 12.49 -9.78
N ALA A 35 6.89 13.04 -10.86
CA ALA A 35 6.22 14.07 -11.64
C ALA A 35 4.95 13.54 -12.32
N ILE A 36 4.96 12.29 -12.81
CA ILE A 36 3.78 11.62 -13.35
C ILE A 36 2.74 11.43 -12.23
N ASP A 37 3.16 10.89 -11.09
CA ASP A 37 2.27 10.63 -9.95
C ASP A 37 1.62 11.92 -9.39
N ALA A 38 2.35 13.04 -9.42
CA ALA A 38 1.85 14.35 -8.98
C ALA A 38 0.76 14.91 -9.90
N ILE A 39 0.79 14.57 -11.20
CA ILE A 39 -0.25 14.94 -12.16
C ILE A 39 -1.46 14.04 -11.96
N ASP A 40 -1.23 12.72 -11.95
CA ASP A 40 -2.28 11.73 -11.84
C ASP A 40 -1.78 10.39 -11.27
N PRO A 41 -2.04 10.08 -9.99
CA PRO A 41 -1.65 8.80 -9.40
C PRO A 41 -2.44 7.60 -9.98
N LEU A 42 -3.47 7.84 -10.80
CA LEU A 42 -4.20 6.80 -11.50
C LEU A 42 -3.56 6.43 -12.85
N VAL A 43 -2.48 7.11 -13.23
CA VAL A 43 -1.74 6.89 -14.48
C VAL A 43 -0.30 6.53 -14.14
N GLY A 44 0.18 5.41 -14.69
CA GLY A 44 1.56 4.95 -14.52
C GLY A 44 2.50 5.46 -15.62
N PRO A 45 3.81 5.22 -15.48
CA PRO A 45 4.77 5.40 -16.57
C PRO A 45 4.49 4.41 -17.72
N ASP A 46 5.12 4.62 -18.87
CA ASP A 46 4.88 3.80 -20.07
C ASP A 46 5.18 2.31 -19.80
N GLY A 47 4.13 1.49 -19.87
CA GLY A 47 4.18 0.06 -19.59
C GLY A 47 4.42 -0.31 -18.12
N GLY A 48 4.39 0.65 -17.19
CA GLY A 48 4.56 0.43 -15.75
C GLY A 48 3.28 0.62 -14.95
N GLU A 49 3.37 0.40 -13.64
CA GLU A 49 2.25 0.49 -12.70
C GLU A 49 1.98 1.95 -12.29
N SER A 50 0.71 2.32 -12.21
CA SER A 50 0.26 3.52 -11.50
C SER A 50 0.32 3.31 -9.97
N VAL A 51 0.19 4.40 -9.22
CA VAL A 51 0.02 4.33 -7.76
C VAL A 51 -1.27 3.56 -7.41
N ALA A 52 -2.32 3.70 -8.22
CA ALA A 52 -3.57 2.97 -8.06
C ALA A 52 -3.41 1.46 -8.28
N ASP A 53 -2.65 1.03 -9.29
CA ASP A 53 -2.40 -0.40 -9.54
C ASP A 53 -1.71 -1.04 -8.35
N VAL A 54 -0.70 -0.37 -7.79
CA VAL A 54 -0.02 -0.83 -6.57
C VAL A 54 -0.98 -0.86 -5.39
N ALA A 55 -1.77 0.19 -5.20
CA ALA A 55 -2.77 0.29 -4.12
C ALA A 55 -3.79 -0.85 -4.16
N ILE A 56 -4.25 -1.24 -5.36
CA ILE A 56 -5.19 -2.35 -5.56
C ILE A 56 -4.54 -3.66 -5.11
N ARG A 57 -3.38 -4.04 -5.66
CA ARG A 57 -2.76 -5.33 -5.34
C ARG A 57 -2.35 -5.44 -3.87
N VAL A 58 -1.83 -4.37 -3.26
CA VAL A 58 -1.45 -4.43 -1.83
C VAL A 58 -2.68 -4.50 -0.93
N SER A 59 -3.82 -3.91 -1.33
CA SER A 59 -5.09 -4.06 -0.60
C SER A 59 -5.60 -5.50 -0.68
N GLU A 60 -5.47 -6.15 -1.84
CA GLU A 60 -5.78 -7.57 -2.02
C GLU A 60 -4.92 -8.47 -1.12
N ALA A 61 -3.62 -8.18 -1.02
CA ALA A 61 -2.71 -8.88 -0.11
C ALA A 61 -3.17 -8.78 1.35
N ILE A 62 -3.57 -7.59 1.81
CA ILE A 62 -4.09 -7.40 3.17
C ILE A 62 -5.38 -8.19 3.39
N MET A 63 -6.32 -8.14 2.44
CA MET A 63 -7.58 -8.89 2.55
C MET A 63 -7.33 -10.40 2.61
N GLN A 64 -6.36 -10.91 1.84
CA GLN A 64 -5.96 -12.30 1.89
C GLN A 64 -5.40 -12.67 3.27
N MET A 65 -4.47 -11.88 3.81
CA MET A 65 -3.90 -12.11 5.14
C MET A 65 -5.00 -12.13 6.22
N GLU A 66 -5.89 -11.15 6.24
CA GLU A 66 -7.00 -11.06 7.20
C GLU A 66 -7.98 -12.24 7.10
N SER A 67 -8.08 -12.89 5.93
CA SER A 67 -8.89 -14.09 5.74
C SER A 67 -8.21 -15.36 6.27
N GLU A 68 -6.87 -15.38 6.31
CA GLU A 68 -6.07 -16.57 6.65
C GLU A 68 -5.65 -16.59 8.12
N VAL A 69 -5.41 -15.44 8.74
CA VAL A 69 -4.90 -15.34 10.11
C VAL A 69 -5.75 -14.41 10.98
N GLN A 70 -5.98 -14.82 12.23
CA GLN A 70 -6.75 -14.05 13.21
C GLN A 70 -6.10 -14.15 14.59
N GLY A 71 -6.15 -13.06 15.36
CA GLY A 71 -5.68 -13.03 16.76
C GLY A 71 -4.15 -13.03 16.92
N CYS A 72 -3.40 -12.71 15.87
CA CYS A 72 -1.94 -12.56 15.92
C CYS A 72 -1.48 -11.29 15.19
N GLY A 73 -0.26 -10.84 15.49
CA GLY A 73 0.39 -9.78 14.71
C GLY A 73 0.99 -10.34 13.43
N VAL A 74 0.79 -9.65 12.31
CA VAL A 74 1.41 -9.95 11.01
C VAL A 74 2.55 -8.96 10.77
N LEU A 75 3.72 -9.47 10.39
CA LEU A 75 4.84 -8.66 9.92
C LEU A 75 4.87 -8.71 8.39
N VAL A 76 4.59 -7.57 7.75
CA VAL A 76 4.69 -7.43 6.29
C VAL A 76 6.08 -6.89 5.96
N VAL A 77 6.83 -7.62 5.12
CA VAL A 77 8.13 -7.20 4.60
C VAL A 77 7.98 -6.96 3.10
N SER A 78 8.30 -5.74 2.65
CA SER A 78 8.10 -5.29 1.27
C SER A 78 9.07 -4.14 0.96
N HIS A 79 8.73 -3.29 0.00
CA HIS A 79 9.59 -2.27 -0.56
C HIS A 79 9.09 -0.86 -0.26
N GLY A 80 9.92 0.14 -0.56
CA GLY A 80 9.71 1.51 -0.11
C GLY A 80 8.43 2.13 -0.66
N ASP A 81 8.27 2.14 -1.98
CA ASP A 81 7.11 2.79 -2.62
C ASP A 81 5.83 1.98 -2.33
N THR A 82 5.94 0.66 -2.40
CA THR A 82 4.85 -0.28 -2.10
C THR A 82 4.29 -0.09 -0.68
N LEU A 83 5.13 -0.03 0.34
CA LEU A 83 4.70 0.17 1.72
C LEU A 83 4.13 1.58 1.97
N GLN A 84 4.65 2.60 1.30
CA GLN A 84 4.11 3.97 1.39
C GLN A 84 2.70 4.06 0.82
N ILE A 85 2.47 3.44 -0.33
CA ILE A 85 1.16 3.39 -0.98
C ILE A 85 0.18 2.59 -0.13
N LEU A 86 0.59 1.41 0.36
CA LEU A 86 -0.21 0.61 1.29
C LEU A 86 -0.61 1.42 2.52
N GLN A 87 0.35 2.10 3.16
CA GLN A 87 0.06 2.93 4.32
C GLN A 87 -0.97 4.03 3.99
N THR A 88 -0.81 4.69 2.84
CA THR A 88 -1.72 5.76 2.40
C THR A 88 -3.16 5.30 2.31
N VAL A 89 -3.40 4.16 1.65
CA VAL A 89 -4.75 3.62 1.49
C VAL A 89 -5.30 3.07 2.80
N THR A 90 -4.48 2.44 3.64
CA THR A 90 -4.94 1.97 4.95
C THR A 90 -5.35 3.12 5.87
N TYR A 91 -4.58 4.21 5.93
CA TYR A 91 -4.97 5.38 6.75
C TYR A 91 -6.30 5.98 6.29
N ALA A 92 -6.49 6.13 4.98
CA ALA A 92 -7.73 6.65 4.42
C ALA A 92 -8.92 5.71 4.68
N ALA A 93 -8.74 4.40 4.46
CA ALA A 93 -9.77 3.39 4.70
C ALA A 93 -10.23 3.37 6.17
N LEU A 94 -9.29 3.41 7.11
CA LEU A 94 -9.60 3.37 8.55
C LEU A 94 -10.19 4.69 9.07
N ALA A 95 -9.84 5.84 8.48
CA ALA A 95 -10.48 7.10 8.81
C ALA A 95 -11.98 7.08 8.46
N THR A 96 -12.36 6.39 7.37
CA THR A 96 -13.75 6.19 6.96
C THR A 96 -14.49 5.20 7.87
N MET A 97 -13.83 4.14 8.37
CA MET A 97 -14.42 3.22 9.36
C MET A 97 -14.89 3.92 10.64
N SER A 98 -14.14 4.92 11.09
CA SER A 98 -14.53 5.69 12.28
C SER A 98 -15.76 6.57 12.05
N SER A 99 -16.17 6.75 10.79
CA SER A 99 -17.25 7.66 10.38
C SER A 99 -18.47 6.95 9.75
N ALA A 100 -18.31 5.73 9.23
CA ALA A 100 -19.35 4.96 8.55
C ALA A 100 -19.62 3.62 9.26
N GLY A 101 -20.89 3.24 9.38
CA GLY A 101 -21.29 1.93 9.90
C GLY A 101 -20.79 0.78 9.01
N ASP A 102 -20.44 -0.34 9.67
CA ASP A 102 -20.45 -1.74 9.20
C ASP A 102 -19.93 -2.09 7.77
N GLY A 103 -19.13 -1.22 7.16
CA GLY A 103 -18.43 -1.49 5.90
C GLY A 103 -17.40 -2.62 6.02
N THR A 104 -17.33 -3.49 5.01
CA THR A 104 -16.28 -4.51 4.90
C THR A 104 -14.92 -3.88 4.64
N LEU A 105 -13.83 -4.54 5.04
CA LEU A 105 -12.46 -4.08 4.75
C LEU A 105 -12.25 -3.83 3.23
N ALA A 106 -12.82 -4.70 2.40
CA ALA A 106 -12.77 -4.58 0.94
C ALA A 106 -13.40 -3.27 0.44
N SER A 107 -14.63 -2.95 0.90
CA SER A 107 -15.30 -1.70 0.52
C SER A 107 -14.53 -0.47 1.00
N LEU A 108 -13.92 -0.53 2.17
CA LEU A 108 -13.16 0.60 2.73
C LEU A 108 -11.89 0.89 1.93
N PHE A 109 -11.18 -0.15 1.49
CA PHE A 109 -10.06 0.01 0.57
C PHE A 109 -10.52 0.54 -0.78
N ALA A 110 -11.59 0.00 -1.36
CA ALA A 110 -12.13 0.47 -2.63
C ALA A 110 -12.49 1.97 -2.58
N ASP A 111 -13.13 2.41 -1.49
CA ASP A 111 -13.49 3.82 -1.27
C ASP A 111 -12.26 4.72 -1.02
N ALA A 112 -11.17 4.15 -0.49
CA ALA A 112 -9.93 4.87 -0.25
C ALA A 112 -9.08 5.06 -1.52
N ILE A 113 -9.20 4.18 -2.52
CA ILE A 113 -8.42 4.23 -3.77
C ILE A 113 -9.02 5.30 -4.69
N THR A 114 -8.69 6.55 -4.36
CA THR A 114 -9.14 7.74 -5.10
C THR A 114 -7.96 8.65 -5.38
N ARG A 115 -8.05 9.46 -6.44
CA ARG A 115 -7.00 10.43 -6.79
C ARG A 115 -6.56 11.29 -5.59
N PRO A 116 -7.44 11.94 -4.81
CA PRO A 116 -7.00 12.80 -3.70
C PRO A 116 -6.24 12.08 -2.59
N VAL A 117 -6.60 10.81 -2.33
CA VAL A 117 -5.90 9.99 -1.33
C VAL A 117 -4.54 9.57 -1.87
N LEU A 118 -4.49 9.00 -3.07
CA LEU A 118 -3.27 8.45 -3.64
C LEU A 118 -2.23 9.53 -3.96
N SER A 119 -2.63 10.77 -4.28
CA SER A 119 -1.70 11.89 -4.46
C SER A 119 -0.88 12.21 -3.21
N ARG A 120 -1.27 11.71 -2.03
CA ARG A 120 -0.59 11.94 -0.76
C ARG A 120 0.43 10.85 -0.40
N HIS A 121 0.63 9.85 -1.26
CA HIS A 121 1.44 8.68 -0.87
C HIS A 121 2.88 9.00 -0.45
N ARG A 122 3.45 10.07 -1.00
CA ARG A 122 4.79 10.54 -0.65
C ARG A 122 4.90 11.16 0.75
N GLU A 123 3.79 11.58 1.37
CA GLU A 123 3.77 12.04 2.77
C GLU A 123 4.21 10.94 3.74
N TYR A 124 4.04 9.68 3.34
CA TYR A 124 4.36 8.51 4.14
C TYR A 124 5.76 7.94 3.87
N SER A 125 6.63 8.70 3.18
CA SER A 125 7.99 8.27 2.84
C SER A 125 8.72 7.55 3.99
N LEU A 126 9.34 6.41 3.67
CA LEU A 126 10.05 5.57 4.64
C LEU A 126 11.56 5.78 4.56
N LEU A 127 12.22 5.69 5.70
CA LEU A 127 13.68 5.53 5.75
C LEU A 127 14.08 4.06 5.55
N THR A 128 15.32 3.82 5.14
CA THR A 128 15.84 2.45 4.97
C THR A 128 15.79 1.68 6.29
N GLY A 129 15.15 0.50 6.27
CA GLY A 129 15.05 -0.39 7.43
C GLY A 129 14.09 0.08 8.51
N GLU A 130 13.16 0.99 8.20
CA GLU A 130 12.17 1.48 9.15
C GLU A 130 11.06 0.43 9.40
N LEU A 131 10.75 0.18 10.68
CA LEU A 131 9.56 -0.56 11.10
C LEU A 131 8.49 0.43 11.52
N ARG A 132 7.33 0.38 10.85
CA ARG A 132 6.20 1.26 11.13
C ARG A 132 4.94 0.46 11.34
N ARG A 133 4.08 0.93 12.26
CA ARG A 133 2.73 0.39 12.38
C ARG A 133 1.90 0.85 11.18
N LEU A 134 1.16 -0.06 10.56
CA LEU A 134 0.40 0.24 9.34
C LEU A 134 -0.69 1.30 9.57
N ALA A 135 -1.28 1.34 10.76
CA ALA A 135 -2.11 2.43 11.23
C ALA A 135 -2.03 2.54 12.76
N GLU A 136 -2.14 3.76 13.28
CA GLU A 136 -2.28 3.96 14.73
C GLU A 136 -3.58 3.29 15.23
N PRO A 137 -3.56 2.61 16.38
CA PRO A 137 -4.81 2.13 16.97
C PRO A 137 -5.75 3.31 17.20
N VAL A 138 -7.03 3.14 16.89
CA VAL A 138 -8.08 4.06 17.34
C VAL A 138 -7.88 4.22 18.84
N LYS A 139 -7.55 5.43 19.29
CA LYS A 139 -7.52 5.72 20.71
C LYS A 139 -8.96 5.57 21.22
N ASP A 140 -9.09 4.67 22.19
CA ASP A 140 -10.23 4.47 23.10
C ASP A 140 -11.31 3.47 22.64
N ILE A 141 -11.32 2.32 23.32
CA ILE A 141 -12.49 1.46 23.60
C ILE A 141 -13.05 1.92 24.95
#